data_AF-A0AAU5Y2V5-F1
#
_entry.id   AF-A0AAU5Y2V5-F1
#
_cell.length_a   1.000
_cell.length_b   1.000
_cell.length_c   1.000
_cell.angle_alpha   90.00
_cell.angle_beta   90.00
_cell.angle_gamma   90.00
#
_symmetry.space_group_name_H-M   'P 1'
#
loop_
_entity.id
_entity.type
_entity.pdbx_description
1 polymer ?
#
loop_
_entity_poly.entity_id
_entity_poly.type
_entity_poly.pdbx_seq_one_letter_code
_entity_poly.pdbx_strand_id
1 'polypeptide(L)'
;MLEIAAWLRENIAPIKTPTVGSYSMKHVVEGATGDYMTNGELIAAALVAGYPVRFVPGPNPLFGMSARDLTRIGTAPRPRGRLGGWGSTVTAHDDLDD
;
A
#
# COMPACT_ATOMS: atom_id res chain seq x y z
N MET A 1 11.05 2.08 -7.82
CA MET A 1 10.19 3.26 -8.04
C MET A 1 9.54 3.28 -9.43
N LEU A 2 10.28 3.17 -10.54
CA LEU A 2 9.67 3.10 -11.89
C LEU A 2 8.77 1.86 -12.09
N GLU A 3 9.17 0.71 -11.58
CA GLU A 3 8.34 -0.51 -11.54
C GLU A 3 7.01 -0.26 -10.80
N ILE A 4 7.05 0.45 -9.68
CA ILE A 4 5.84 0.82 -8.93
C ILE A 4 4.98 1.80 -9.74
N ALA A 5 5.58 2.76 -10.43
CA ALA A 5 4.85 3.68 -11.29
C ALA A 5 4.19 2.98 -12.50
N ALA A 6 4.81 1.94 -13.05
CA ALA A 6 4.21 1.07 -14.06
C ALA A 6 3.05 0.26 -13.46
N TRP A 7 3.31 -0.45 -12.35
CA TRP A 7 2.30 -1.23 -11.64
C TRP A 7 1.07 -0.40 -11.26
N LEU A 8 1.25 0.82 -10.76
CA LEU A 8 0.17 1.74 -10.43
C LEU A 8 -0.69 2.07 -11.65
N ARG A 9 -0.10 2.32 -12.83
CA ARG A 9 -0.85 2.63 -14.05
C ARG A 9 -1.59 1.43 -14.61
N GLU A 10 -1.02 0.24 -14.47
CA GLU A 10 -1.60 -1.00 -14.95
C GLU A 10 -2.77 -1.48 -14.08
N ASN A 11 -2.76 -1.16 -12.78
CA ASN A 11 -3.69 -1.74 -11.82
C ASN A 11 -4.75 -0.77 -11.30
N ILE A 12 -4.49 0.54 -11.33
CA ILE A 12 -5.36 1.54 -10.70
C ILE A 12 -5.63 2.65 -11.71
N ALA A 13 -6.91 2.91 -11.98
CA ALA A 13 -7.27 4.03 -12.84
C ALA A 13 -7.10 5.37 -12.08
N PRO A 14 -6.54 6.42 -12.71
CA PRO A 14 -6.54 7.76 -12.13
C PRO A 14 -7.95 8.36 -12.15
N ILE A 15 -8.32 9.07 -11.09
CA ILE A 15 -9.57 9.83 -10.99
C ILE A 15 -9.26 11.29 -10.66
N LYS A 16 -10.18 12.20 -11.02
CA LYS A 16 -9.96 13.65 -10.89
C LYS A 16 -9.78 14.11 -9.45
N THR A 17 -10.53 13.53 -8.50
CA THR A 17 -10.59 14.00 -7.11
C THR A 17 -9.60 13.21 -6.24
N PRO A 18 -8.57 13.84 -5.66
CA PRO A 18 -7.63 13.15 -4.79
C PRO A 18 -8.23 12.89 -3.41
N THR A 19 -8.42 11.62 -3.07
CA THR A 19 -9.02 11.18 -1.79
C THR A 19 -8.21 10.10 -1.08
N VAL A 20 -7.22 9.49 -1.75
CA VAL A 20 -6.49 8.34 -1.23
C VAL A 20 -5.17 8.80 -0.62
N GLY A 21 -4.99 8.58 0.69
CA GLY A 21 -3.77 8.98 1.39
C GLY A 21 -2.57 8.09 1.04
N SER A 22 -1.41 8.71 0.79
CA SER A 22 -0.18 8.01 0.40
C SER A 22 0.25 6.95 1.42
N TYR A 23 0.11 7.22 2.72
CA TYR A 23 0.54 6.29 3.76
C TYR A 23 -0.28 5.00 3.76
N SER A 24 -1.62 5.12 3.68
CA SER A 24 -2.49 3.96 3.57
C SER A 24 -2.26 3.22 2.25
N MET A 25 -2.04 3.96 1.17
CA MET A 25 -1.82 3.39 -0.16
C MET A 25 -0.52 2.60 -0.24
N LYS A 26 0.54 2.96 0.49
CA LYS A 26 1.80 2.21 0.48
C LYS A 26 1.57 0.75 0.90
N HIS A 27 0.76 0.55 1.95
CA HIS A 27 0.46 -0.78 2.47
C HIS A 27 -0.39 -1.61 1.51
N VAL A 28 -1.22 -0.96 0.69
CA VAL A 28 -1.95 -1.64 -0.39
C VAL A 28 -0.96 -2.17 -1.43
N VAL A 29 0.02 -1.36 -1.86
CA VAL A 29 1.00 -1.80 -2.84
C VAL A 29 1.96 -2.84 -2.26
N GLU A 30 2.44 -2.67 -1.02
CA GLU A 30 3.25 -3.67 -0.31
C GLU A 30 2.52 -5.01 -0.22
N GLY A 31 1.24 -4.98 0.15
CA GLY A 31 0.42 -6.19 0.24
C GLY A 31 0.14 -6.86 -1.09
N ALA A 32 0.06 -6.09 -2.18
CA ALA A 32 -0.23 -6.60 -3.52
C ALA A 32 1.02 -7.13 -4.24
N THR A 33 2.18 -6.49 -4.04
CA THR A 33 3.44 -6.83 -4.69
C THR A 33 4.28 -7.82 -3.86
N GLY A 34 4.12 -7.82 -2.54
CA GLY A 34 4.99 -8.56 -1.62
C GLY A 34 6.33 -7.86 -1.35
N ASP A 35 6.54 -6.66 -1.89
CA ASP A 35 7.77 -5.89 -1.73
C ASP A 35 7.54 -4.72 -0.76
N TYR A 36 8.49 -4.53 0.14
CA TYR A 36 8.51 -3.38 1.05
C TYR A 36 8.76 -2.08 0.27
N MET A 37 8.07 -0.99 0.64
CA MET A 37 8.39 0.34 0.13
C MET A 37 8.16 1.45 1.15
N THR A 38 8.97 2.49 1.08
CA THR A 38 8.76 3.69 1.86
C THR A 38 7.57 4.50 1.33
N ASN A 39 6.96 5.32 2.20
CA ASN A 39 5.92 6.27 1.79
C ASN A 39 6.43 7.26 0.73
N GLY A 40 7.70 7.67 0.83
CA GLY A 40 8.34 8.57 -0.14
C GLY A 40 8.48 7.94 -1.53
N GLU A 41 8.86 6.66 -1.61
CA GLU A 41 8.92 5.93 -2.88
C GLU A 41 7.57 5.82 -3.56
N LEU A 42 6.50 5.56 -2.79
CA LEU A 42 5.15 5.55 -3.33
C LEU A 42 4.75 6.94 -3.85
N ILE A 43 4.97 8.00 -3.07
CA ILE A 43 4.66 9.38 -3.48
C ILE A 43 5.37 9.71 -4.79
N ALA A 44 6.67 9.41 -4.87
CA ALA A 44 7.45 9.65 -6.07
C ALA A 44 6.93 8.83 -7.26
N ALA A 45 6.60 7.56 -7.07
CA ALA A 45 6.02 6.71 -8.11
C ALA A 45 4.66 7.22 -8.60
N ALA A 46 3.78 7.65 -7.70
CA ALA A 46 2.46 8.17 -8.05
C ALA A 46 2.55 9.49 -8.82
N LEU A 47 3.50 10.36 -8.47
CA LEU A 47 3.80 11.58 -9.23
C LEU A 47 4.32 11.26 -10.62
N VAL A 48 5.28 10.33 -10.75
CA VAL A 48 5.80 9.88 -12.06
C VAL A 48 4.70 9.23 -12.91
N ALA A 49 3.78 8.50 -12.28
CA ALA A 49 2.64 7.88 -12.95
C ALA A 49 1.54 8.89 -13.37
N GLY A 50 1.66 10.16 -13.00
CA GLY A 50 0.74 11.23 -13.42
C GLY A 50 -0.57 11.28 -12.66
N TYR A 51 -0.61 10.75 -11.42
CA TYR A 51 -1.82 10.81 -10.61
C TYR A 51 -2.17 12.23 -10.18
N PRO A 52 -3.44 12.64 -10.24
CA PRO A 52 -3.90 13.88 -9.61
C PRO A 52 -3.54 13.88 -8.12
N VAL A 53 -2.92 14.96 -7.65
CA VAL A 53 -2.39 15.06 -6.29
C VAL A 53 -2.96 16.28 -5.58
N ARG A 54 -3.26 16.14 -4.28
CA ARG A 54 -3.57 17.25 -3.38
C ARG A 54 -2.64 17.17 -2.17
N PHE A 55 -1.88 18.23 -1.95
CA PHE A 55 -1.12 18.40 -0.72
C PHE A 55 -2.05 18.84 0.41
N VAL A 56 -1.97 18.14 1.54
CA VAL A 56 -2.68 18.44 2.78
C VAL A 56 -1.65 18.70 3.88
N PRO A 57 -1.99 19.34 5.01
CA PRO A 57 -1.04 19.52 6.10
C PRO A 57 -0.38 18.20 6.52
N GLY A 58 0.95 18.19 6.58
CA GLY A 58 1.77 17.01 6.89
C GLY A 58 2.44 16.37 5.68
N PRO A 59 3.16 15.24 5.87
CA PRO A 59 4.00 14.64 4.82
C PRO A 59 3.25 13.72 3.85
N ASN A 60 1.96 13.49 4.05
CA ASN A 60 1.18 12.47 3.34
C ASN A 60 0.15 13.12 2.40
N PRO A 61 0.46 13.31 1.10
CA PRO A 61 -0.50 13.84 0.15
C PRO A 61 -1.64 12.86 -0.15
N LEU A 62 -2.70 13.38 -0.75
CA LEU A 62 -3.79 12.59 -1.31
C LEU A 62 -3.59 12.41 -2.81
N PHE A 63 -3.94 11.24 -3.33
CA PHE A 63 -3.91 10.92 -4.75
C PHE A 63 -5.30 10.54 -5.29
N GLY A 64 -5.54 10.89 -6.55
CA GLY A 64 -6.76 10.58 -7.28
C GLY A 64 -6.72 9.16 -7.83
N MET A 65 -7.05 8.18 -6.99
CA MET A 65 -7.04 6.75 -7.33
C MET A 65 -8.45 6.15 -7.27
N SER A 66 -8.78 5.29 -8.24
CA SER A 66 -10.07 4.59 -8.32
C SER A 66 -10.32 3.69 -7.11
N ALA A 67 -11.31 4.03 -6.30
CA ALA A 67 -11.71 3.22 -5.14
C ALA A 67 -12.13 1.79 -5.53
N ARG A 68 -12.75 1.63 -6.71
CA ARG A 68 -13.12 0.31 -7.26
C ARG A 68 -11.89 -0.58 -7.45
N ASP A 69 -10.82 -0.04 -8.01
CA ASP A 69 -9.59 -0.79 -8.23
C ASP A 69 -8.88 -1.11 -6.92
N LEU A 70 -8.89 -0.18 -5.97
CA LEU A 70 -8.36 -0.43 -4.63
C LEU A 70 -9.12 -1.53 -3.89
N THR A 71 -10.46 -1.54 -3.96
CA THR A 71 -11.26 -2.63 -3.41
C THR A 71 -10.94 -3.95 -4.10
N ARG A 72 -10.84 -3.97 -5.44
CA ARG A 72 -10.47 -5.16 -6.22
C ARG A 72 -9.10 -5.72 -5.81
N ILE A 73 -8.12 -4.86 -5.55
CA ILE A 73 -6.78 -5.26 -5.11
C ILE A 73 -6.83 -5.76 -3.65
N GLY A 74 -7.56 -5.09 -2.78
CA GLY A 74 -7.68 -5.46 -1.37
C GLY A 74 -8.39 -6.80 -1.14
N THR A 75 -9.28 -7.21 -2.04
CA THR A 75 -9.96 -8.52 -1.99
C THR A 75 -9.25 -9.62 -2.76
N ALA A 76 -8.22 -9.29 -3.56
CA ALA A 76 -7.45 -10.29 -4.28
C ALA A 76 -6.63 -11.16 -3.30
N PRO A 77 -6.50 -12.49 -3.54
CA PRO A 77 -5.61 -13.33 -2.75
C PRO A 77 -4.19 -12.75 -2.78
N ARG A 78 -3.64 -12.42 -1.61
CA ARG A 78 -2.26 -11.92 -1.53
C ARG A 78 -1.30 -13.01 -2.00
N PRO A 79 -0.24 -12.65 -2.74
CA PRO A 79 0.75 -13.63 -3.16
C PRO A 79 1.28 -14.39 -1.93
N ARG A 80 1.01 -15.70 -1.87
CA ARG A 80 1.58 -16.58 -0.86
C ARG A 80 3.04 -16.84 -1.26
N GLY A 81 3.97 -16.04 -0.73
CA GLY A 81 5.39 -16.32 -0.96
C GLY A 81 6.38 -15.17 -0.85
N ARG A 82 6.51 -14.57 0.34
CA ARG A 82 7.82 -14.24 0.93
C ARG A 82 7.65 -14.32 2.45
N LEU A 83 8.07 -15.45 3.01
CA LEU A 83 8.10 -15.70 4.44
C LEU A 83 9.01 -14.67 5.12
N GLY A 84 8.39 -13.71 5.79
CA GLY A 84 8.97 -12.79 6.76
C GLY A 84 8.02 -12.65 7.95
N GLY A 85 7.90 -13.75 8.69
CA GLY A 85 7.24 -13.93 10.00
C GLY A 85 6.25 -12.89 10.50
N TRP A 86 4.95 -13.15 10.31
CA TRP A 86 3.89 -12.68 11.22
C TRP A 86 2.92 -13.85 11.48
N GLY A 87 3.42 -14.84 12.22
CA GLY A 87 2.60 -15.79 12.96
C GLY A 87 2.74 -15.46 14.43
N SER A 88 1.84 -14.65 14.98
CA SER A 88 1.71 -14.53 16.43
C SER A 88 0.99 -15.77 16.93
N THR A 89 1.75 -16.84 17.17
CA THR A 89 1.32 -17.91 18.05
C THR A 89 1.54 -17.42 19.48
N VAL A 90 0.50 -16.88 20.11
CA VAL A 90 0.45 -16.83 21.57
C VAL A 90 0.14 -18.25 22.01
N THR A 91 1.19 -19.05 22.23
CA THR A 91 1.09 -20.21 23.11
C THR A 91 1.02 -19.67 24.53
N ALA A 92 -0.12 -19.90 25.17
CA ALA A 92 -0.20 -19.86 26.62
C ALA A 92 0.90 -20.76 27.20
N HIS A 93 1.68 -20.19 28.11
CA HIS A 93 2.42 -20.95 29.10
C HIS A 93 1.98 -20.40 30.45
N ASP A 94 0.99 -21.09 31.03
CA ASP A 94 0.94 -21.26 32.48
C ASP A 94 2.23 -22.00 32.90
N ASP A 95 2.91 -21.48 33.93
CA ASP A 95 3.28 -22.21 35.15
C ASP A 95 4.42 -21.51 35.93
N LEU A 96 4.07 -21.16 37.18
CA LEU A 96 4.80 -21.36 38.46
C LEU A 96 6.04 -20.52 38.86
N ASP A 97 5.84 -19.78 39.96
CA ASP A 97 6.64 -19.54 41.18
C ASP A 97 8.15 -19.19 41.12
N ASP A 98 8.47 -18.01 41.67
CA ASP A 98 9.26 -17.83 42.92
C ASP A 98 9.00 -16.44 43.55
#